data_AF-A0A836SJ63-F1
#
_entry.id   AF-A0A836SJ63-F1
#
_cell.length_a   1.000
_cell.length_b   1.000
_cell.length_c   1.000
_cell.angle_alpha   90.00
_cell.angle_beta   90.00
_cell.angle_gamma   90.00
#
_symmetry.space_group_name_H-M   'P 1'
#
loop_
_entity.id
_entity.type
_entity.pdbx_description
1 polymer ?
#
loop_
_entity_poly.entity_id
_entity_poly.type
_entity_poly.pdbx_seq_one_letter_code
_entity_poly.pdbx_strand_id
1 'polypeptide(L)' 'MSEIKIFYREDNQIYVKEDIIWAVTNADKILWVDMEKPDEETKSLLEEKFNIDIRTEKEIVEIETSSRYIEN' A
#
# COMPACT_ATOMS: atom_id res chain seq x y z
N MET A 1 8.06 -13.34 -4.55
CA MET A 1 8.30 -12.21 -5.47
C MET A 1 7.50 -11.05 -4.92
N SER A 2 8.09 -9.85 -4.85
CA SER A 2 7.33 -8.65 -4.50
C SER A 2 6.45 -8.29 -5.69
N GLU A 3 5.22 -7.87 -5.43
CA GLU A 3 4.27 -7.43 -6.45
C GLU A 3 3.59 -6.15 -5.97
N ILE A 4 3.51 -5.15 -6.85
CA ILE A 4 2.90 -3.87 -6.54
C ILE A 4 1.93 -3.54 -7.67
N LYS A 5 0.67 -3.26 -7.33
CA LYS A 5 -0.34 -2.80 -8.27
C LYS A 5 -0.83 -1.42 -7.89
N ILE A 6 -0.80 -0.54 -8.87
CA ILE A 6 -1.17 0.86 -8.74
C ILE A 6 -2.45 1.09 -9.51
N PHE A 7 -3.54 1.37 -8.79
CA PHE A 7 -4.83 1.72 -9.34
C PHE A 7 -4.97 3.24 -9.38
N TYR A 8 -5.22 3.80 -10.56
CA TYR A 8 -5.35 5.23 -10.76
C TYR A 8 -6.54 5.58 -11.64
N ARG A 9 -7.03 6.82 -11.50
CA ARG A 9 -8.15 7.34 -12.28
C ARG A 9 -7.67 8.22 -13.42
N GLU A 10 -8.15 7.95 -14.62
CA GLU A 10 -7.94 8.80 -15.79
C GLU A 10 -9.18 8.70 -16.69
N ASP A 11 -9.64 9.81 -17.27
CA ASP A 11 -10.83 9.86 -18.13
C ASP A 11 -12.07 9.12 -17.59
N ASN A 12 -12.29 9.26 -16.28
CA ASN A 12 -13.39 8.59 -15.55
C ASN A 12 -13.34 7.05 -15.57
N GLN A 13 -12.20 6.46 -15.89
CA GLN A 13 -11.91 5.03 -15.86
C GLN A 13 -10.81 4.72 -14.83
N ILE A 14 -10.75 3.46 -14.42
CA ILE A 14 -9.70 2.96 -13.52
C ILE A 14 -8.72 2.14 -14.35
N TYR A 15 -7.43 2.42 -14.18
CA TYR A 15 -6.33 1.73 -14.83
C TYR A 15 -5.40 1.12 -13.79
N VAL A 16 -4.61 0.13 -14.22
CA VAL A 16 -3.63 -0.56 -13.38
C VAL A 16 -2.23 -0.45 -13.98
N LYS A 17 -1.24 -0.15 -13.14
CA LYS A 17 0.18 -0.18 -13.48
C LYS A 17 0.98 -0.91 -12.40
N GLU A 18 2.10 -1.49 -12.79
CA GLU A 18 3.09 -2.09 -11.89
C GLU A 18 4.36 -1.23 -11.89
N ASP A 19 4.21 0.04 -11.50
CA ASP A 19 5.30 1.03 -11.54
C ASP A 19 5.18 2.01 -10.37
N ILE A 20 6.04 1.82 -9.37
CA ILE A 20 6.07 2.63 -8.16
C ILE A 20 6.55 4.07 -8.43
N ILE A 21 7.49 4.23 -9.37
CA ILE A 21 8.04 5.55 -9.73
C ILE A 21 6.96 6.39 -10.42
N TRP A 22 6.17 5.75 -11.27
CA TRP A 22 4.99 6.39 -11.84
C TRP A 22 4.00 6.81 -10.76
N ALA A 23 3.75 5.96 -9.75
CA ALA A 23 2.82 6.24 -8.67
C ALA A 23 3.21 7.47 -7.84
N VAL A 24 4.49 7.59 -7.47
CA VAL A 24 4.96 8.76 -6.70
C VAL A 24 4.99 10.04 -7.53
N THR A 25 5.16 9.92 -8.84
CA THR A 25 5.14 11.07 -9.76
C THR A 25 3.71 11.57 -10.00
N ASN A 26 2.72 10.67 -9.97
CA ASN A 26 1.31 10.96 -10.29
C ASN A 26 0.38 10.73 -9.08
N ALA A 27 0.86 11.07 -7.88
CA ALA A 27 0.17 10.75 -6.62
C ALA A 27 -1.26 11.30 -6.54
N ASP A 28 -1.56 12.41 -7.24
CA ASP A 28 -2.88 13.03 -7.33
C ASP A 28 -3.91 12.18 -8.09
N LYS A 29 -3.46 11.25 -8.94
CA LYS A 29 -4.32 10.35 -9.71
C LYS A 29 -4.57 9.01 -9.02
N ILE A 30 -3.80 8.70 -7.97
CA ILE A 30 -3.80 7.39 -7.31
C ILE A 30 -5.08 7.21 -6.50
N LEU A 31 -5.70 6.03 -6.66
CA LEU A 31 -6.84 5.60 -5.87
C LEU A 31 -6.46 4.53 -4.85
N TRP A 32 -5.62 3.58 -5.26
CA TRP A 32 -5.21 2.46 -4.41
C TRP A 32 -3.84 1.94 -4.83
N VAL A 33 -3.02 1.63 -3.83
CA VAL A 33 -1.76 0.90 -3.98
C VAL A 33 -1.93 -0.44 -3.26
N ASP A 34 -1.91 -1.52 -4.03
CA ASP A 34 -1.89 -2.88 -3.52
C ASP A 34 -0.44 -3.38 -3.47
N MET A 35 -0.04 -3.93 -2.33
CA MET A 35 1.34 -4.29 -2.03
C MET A 35 1.38 -5.73 -1.52
N GLU A 36 1.99 -6.62 -2.30
CA GLU A 36 2.33 -7.96 -1.87
C GLU A 36 3.83 -8.04 -1.60
N LYS A 37 4.19 -8.22 -0.32
CA LYS A 37 5.59 -8.35 0.14
C LYS A 37 6.51 -7.26 -0.45
N PRO A 38 6.14 -5.97 -0.34
CA PRO A 38 6.97 -4.88 -0.86
C PRO A 38 8.32 -4.85 -0.14
N ASP A 39 9.38 -4.47 -0.86
CA ASP A 39 10.67 -4.20 -0.23
C ASP A 39 10.64 -2.90 0.60
N GLU A 40 11.64 -2.74 1.46
CA GLU A 40 11.72 -1.60 2.38
C GLU A 40 11.92 -0.26 1.65
N GLU A 41 12.54 -0.27 0.47
CA GLU A 41 12.71 0.92 -0.36
C GLU A 41 11.36 1.42 -0.88
N THR A 42 10.54 0.51 -1.41
CA THR A 42 9.16 0.80 -1.83
C THR A 42 8.34 1.36 -0.68
N LYS A 43 8.39 0.72 0.51
CA LYS A 43 7.63 1.17 1.68
C LYS A 43 8.05 2.59 2.08
N SER A 44 9.35 2.82 2.26
CA SER A 44 9.90 4.12 2.66
C SER A 44 9.49 5.22 1.68
N LEU A 45 9.56 4.92 0.38
CA LEU A 45 9.18 5.85 -0.68
C LEU A 45 7.69 6.22 -0.63
N LEU A 46 6.80 5.24 -0.39
CA LEU A 46 5.37 5.46 -0.26
C LEU A 46 5.02 6.23 1.01
N GLU A 47 5.65 5.90 2.14
CA GLU A 47 5.46 6.59 3.42
C GLU A 47 5.84 8.07 3.31
N GLU A 48 7.00 8.38 2.74
CA GLU A 48 7.44 9.75 2.51
C GLU A 48 6.48 10.49 1.57
N LYS A 49 6.12 9.87 0.44
CA LYS A 49 5.32 10.52 -0.59
C LYS A 49 3.88 10.82 -0.15
N PHE A 50 3.24 9.85 0.50
CA PHE A 50 1.84 9.93 0.90
C PHE A 50 1.65 10.37 2.36
N ASN A 51 2.74 10.57 3.11
CA ASN A 51 2.73 10.90 4.53
C ASN A 51 1.87 9.91 5.33
N ILE A 52 2.14 8.63 5.12
CA ILE A 52 1.50 7.48 5.78
C ILE A 52 2.54 6.65 6.53
N ASP A 53 2.08 5.75 7.39
CA ASP A 53 2.90 4.78 8.12
C ASP A 53 2.42 3.36 7.74
N ILE A 54 3.31 2.58 7.13
CA ILE A 54 3.04 1.21 6.68
C ILE A 54 3.46 0.26 7.80
N ARG A 55 2.46 -0.41 8.39
CA ARG A 55 2.68 -1.32 9.51
C ARG A 55 3.64 -2.47 9.17
N THR A 56 4.47 -2.79 10.15
CA THR A 56 5.35 -3.95 10.15
C THR A 56 4.57 -5.26 10.33
N GLU A 57 5.17 -6.38 9.92
CA GLU A 57 4.58 -7.70 10.13
C GLU A 57 4.28 -7.98 11.62
N LYS A 58 5.15 -7.50 12.52
CA LYS A 58 4.96 -7.65 13.96
C LYS A 58 3.70 -6.92 14.45
N GLU A 59 3.51 -5.68 14.01
CA GLU A 59 2.33 -4.89 14.40
C GLU A 59 1.05 -5.51 13.84
N ILE A 60 1.10 -6.07 12.63
CA ILE A 60 -0.03 -6.79 12.03
C ILE A 60 -0.41 -7.99 12.91
N VAL A 61 0.55 -8.80 13.34
CA VAL A 61 0.31 -9.96 14.22
C VAL A 61 -0.26 -9.55 15.59
N GLU A 62 0.23 -8.45 16.17
CA GLU A 62 -0.29 -7.91 17.43
C GLU A 62 -1.75 -7.47 17.30
N ILE A 63 -2.12 -6.85 16.17
CA ILE A 63 -3.52 -6.51 15.86
C ILE A 63 -4.36 -7.77 15.71
N GLU A 64 -3.92 -8.76 14.94
CA GLU A 64 -4.66 -10.01 14.78
C GLU A 64 -4.89 -10.75 16.10
N THR A 65 -3.92 -10.66 17.02
CA THR A 65 -4.02 -11.26 18.35
C THR A 65 -5.05 -10.53 19.22
N SER A 66 -5.04 -9.19 19.19
CA SER A 66 -5.95 -8.35 19.99
C SER A 66 -7.35 -8.18 19.40
N SER A 67 -7.50 -8.37 18.09
CA SER A 67 -8.78 -8.27 17.37
C SER A 67 -9.63 -9.55 17.48
N ARG A 68 -9.11 -10.61 18.10
CA ARG A 68 -9.88 -11.82 18.42
C ARG A 68 -10.83 -11.53 19.57
N TYR A 69 -12.08 -11.21 19.24
CA TYR A 69 -13.17 -11.29 20.20
C TYR A 69 -13.33 -12.76 20.63
N ILE A 70 -13.05 -13.06 21.89
CA ILE A 70 -13.40 -14.33 22.53
C ILE A 70 -14.64 -14.04 23.36
N GLU A 71 -15.80 -14.49 22.89
CA GLU A 71 -17.02 -14.52 23.68
C GLU A 71 -16.86 -15.64 24.72
N ASN A 72 -16.86 -15.28 26.01
CA ASN A 72 -16.89 -16.22 27.12
C ASN A 72 -18.33 -16.61 27.46
#